data_AF-A0A369B444-F1
#
_entry.id   AF-A0A369B444-F1
#
_cell.length_a   1.000
_cell.length_b   1.000
_cell.length_c   1.000
_cell.angle_alpha   90.00
_cell.angle_beta   90.00
_cell.angle_gamma   90.00
#
_symmetry.space_group_name_H-M   'P 1'
#
loop_
_entity.id
_entity.type
_entity.pdbx_description
1 polymer ?
#
loop_
_entity_poly.entity_id
_entity_poly.type
_entity_poly.pdbx_seq_one_letter_code
_entity_poly.pdbx_strand_id
1 'polypeptide(L)' 'MSKENKDMLPVSREKVEVEGVYTDELGRENYLQKGEEFPADLVLGETEWKLTEIAHVNKVEVQPKPSLVPKKR' A
#
# COMPACT_ATOMS: atom_id res chain seq x y z
N MET A 1 -19.27 -19.60 12.38
CA MET A 1 -18.22 -19.88 11.36
C MET A 1 -17.24 -18.72 11.40
N SER A 2 -16.27 -18.78 12.30
CA SER A 2 -15.24 -17.74 12.42
C SER A 2 -14.21 -18.01 11.33
N LYS A 3 -14.25 -17.23 10.24
CA LYS A 3 -13.21 -17.27 9.21
C LYS A 3 -11.95 -16.70 9.85
N GLU A 4 -11.12 -17.59 10.35
CA GLU A 4 -9.72 -17.34 10.69
C GLU A 4 -9.07 -16.83 9.40
N ASN A 5 -9.04 -15.51 9.24
CA ASN A 5 -8.31 -14.85 8.17
C ASN A 5 -6.83 -15.12 8.42
N LYS A 6 -6.36 -16.27 7.96
CA LYS A 6 -4.94 -16.45 7.70
C LYS A 6 -4.60 -15.37 6.71
N ASP A 7 -3.80 -14.40 7.14
CA ASP A 7 -3.33 -13.26 6.35
C ASP A 7 -2.46 -13.77 5.18
N MET A 8 -3.09 -14.43 4.21
CA MET A 8 -2.44 -14.87 2.98
C MET A 8 -2.26 -13.62 2.13
N LEU A 9 -1.00 -13.36 1.78
CA LEU A 9 -0.68 -12.30 0.85
C LEU A 9 -1.22 -12.66 -0.53
N PRO A 10 -1.74 -11.69 -1.29
CA PRO A 10 -2.08 -11.93 -2.68
C PRO A 10 -0.84 -12.35 -3.47
N VAL A 11 -1.03 -13.26 -4.43
CA VAL A 11 0.04 -13.72 -5.32
C VAL A 11 -0.09 -13.14 -6.71
N SER A 12 0.99 -13.24 -7.48
CA SER A 12 1.02 -12.84 -8.89
C SER A 12 -0.14 -13.47 -9.69
N ARG A 13 -0.69 -12.73 -10.66
CA ARG A 13 -1.89 -13.05 -11.46
C ARG A 13 -3.23 -13.01 -10.73
N GLU A 14 -3.25 -12.74 -9.42
CA GLU A 14 -4.49 -12.41 -8.73
C GLU A 14 -4.93 -10.97 -9.03
N LYS A 15 -6.20 -10.67 -8.75
CA LYS A 15 -6.74 -9.32 -8.91
C LYS A 15 -6.44 -8.47 -7.69
N VAL A 16 -5.96 -7.27 -7.94
CA VAL A 16 -5.71 -6.27 -6.91
C VAL A 16 -7.05 -5.83 -6.32
N GLU A 17 -7.25 -6.11 -5.03
CA GLU A 17 -8.49 -5.75 -4.33
C GLU A 17 -8.50 -4.29 -3.85
N VAL A 18 -7.33 -3.74 -3.52
CA VAL A 18 -7.13 -2.42 -2.93
C VAL A 18 -6.07 -1.67 -3.73
N GLU A 19 -6.35 -0.43 -4.10
CA GLU A 19 -5.36 0.41 -4.77
C GLU A 19 -4.31 0.92 -3.79
N GLY A 20 -3.03 0.81 -4.15
CA GLY A 20 -1.93 1.19 -3.29
C GLY A 20 -0.56 0.76 -3.79
N VAL A 21 0.45 0.96 -2.96
CA VAL A 21 1.81 0.50 -3.17
C VAL A 21 1.94 -0.90 -2.57
N TYR A 22 2.38 -1.84 -3.39
CA TYR A 22 2.66 -3.21 -3.01
C TYR A 22 4.14 -3.51 -3.14
N THR A 23 4.67 -4.30 -2.22
CA THR A 23 6.07 -4.76 -2.21
C THR A 23 6.14 -6.25 -2.49
N ASP A 24 7.00 -6.66 -3.41
CA ASP A 24 7.25 -8.08 -3.71
C ASP A 24 8.26 -8.72 -2.72
N GLU A 25 8.52 -10.03 -2.89
CA GLU A 25 9.49 -10.78 -2.08
C GLU A 25 10.94 -10.28 -2.22
N LEU A 26 11.23 -9.56 -3.30
CA LEU A 26 12.54 -8.95 -3.57
C LEU A 26 12.65 -7.54 -2.99
N GLY A 27 11.61 -7.02 -2.33
CA GLY A 27 11.57 -5.68 -1.77
C GLY A 27 11.34 -4.58 -2.82
N ARG A 28 10.82 -4.92 -4.01
CA ARG A 28 10.48 -3.93 -5.04
C ARG A 28 9.07 -3.42 -4.82
N GLU A 29 8.94 -2.10 -4.81
CA GLU A 29 7.66 -1.43 -4.62
C GLU A 29 7.02 -1.06 -5.96
N ASN A 30 5.79 -1.48 -6.17
CA ASN A 30 4.98 -1.13 -7.34
C ASN A 30 3.63 -0.58 -6.92
N TYR A 31 3.22 0.50 -7.57
CA TYR A 31 1.87 1.04 -7.45
C TYR A 31 0.91 0.23 -8.32
N LEU A 32 -0.14 -0.34 -7.72
CA LEU A 32 -1.14 -1.16 -8.40
C LEU A 32 -2.53 -0.62 -8.16
N GLN A 33 -3.34 -0.58 -9.23
CA GLN A 33 -4.72 -0.11 -9.18
C GLN A 33 -5.69 -1.26 -8.91
N LYS A 34 -6.79 -0.93 -8.24
CA LYS A 34 -7.85 -1.90 -7.98
C LYS A 34 -8.39 -2.47 -9.30
N GLY A 35 -8.39 -3.80 -9.40
CA GLY A 35 -8.85 -4.54 -10.57
C GLY A 35 -7.75 -4.89 -11.58
N GLU A 36 -6.53 -4.37 -11.41
CA GLU A 36 -5.36 -4.85 -12.15
C GLU A 36 -4.93 -6.23 -11.66
N GLU A 37 -4.06 -6.90 -12.41
CA GLU A 37 -3.46 -8.17 -12.02
C GLU A 37 -2.06 -7.94 -11.45
N PHE A 38 -1.72 -8.64 -10.37
CA PHE A 38 -0.38 -8.60 -9.81
C PHE A 38 0.65 -9.12 -10.84
N PRO A 39 1.68 -8.34 -11.19
CA PRO A 39 2.64 -8.78 -12.20
C PRO A 39 3.46 -9.97 -11.68
N ALA A 40 3.72 -10.93 -12.57
CA ALA A 40 4.62 -12.04 -12.29
C ALA A 40 6.08 -11.59 -12.44
N ASP A 41 6.95 -12.02 -11.53
CA ASP A 41 8.39 -11.76 -11.64
C ASP A 41 9.02 -12.71 -12.67
N LEU A 42 9.95 -12.22 -13.49
CA LEU A 42 10.57 -13.03 -14.55
C LEU A 42 11.55 -14.09 -14.00
N VAL A 43 12.06 -13.91 -12.78
CA VAL A 43 13.02 -14.80 -12.12
C VAL A 43 12.31 -15.79 -11.21
N LEU A 44 11.35 -15.31 -10.39
CA LEU A 44 10.61 -16.13 -9.43
C LEU A 44 9.30 -16.71 -9.98
N GLY A 45 8.76 -16.14 -11.06
CA GLY A 45 7.46 -16.49 -11.58
C GLY A 45 6.34 -15.94 -10.70
N GLU A 46 5.79 -16.80 -9.82
CA GLU A 46 4.74 -16.43 -8.89
C GLU A 46 5.36 -15.92 -7.59
N THR A 47 5.19 -14.63 -7.31
CA THR A 47 5.62 -13.97 -6.07
C THR A 47 4.42 -13.48 -5.27
N GLU A 48 4.56 -13.44 -3.94
CA GLU A 48 3.65 -12.78 -3.02
C GLU A 48 3.82 -11.26 -3.04
N TRP A 49 2.72 -10.55 -2.82
CA TRP A 49 2.65 -9.09 -2.81
C TRP A 49 2.11 -8.58 -1.49
N LYS A 50 2.84 -7.68 -0.83
CA LYS A 50 2.45 -7.07 0.44
C LYS A 50 2.07 -5.61 0.25
N LEU A 51 0.82 -5.25 0.58
CA LEU A 51 0.37 -3.85 0.59
C LEU A 51 1.14 -3.07 1.67
N THR A 52 1.95 -2.10 1.25
CA THR A 52 2.72 -1.24 2.16
C THR A 52 2.09 0.13 2.36
N GLU A 53 1.43 0.67 1.33
CA GLU A 53 0.76 1.97 1.41
C GLU A 53 -0.58 1.94 0.66
N ILE A 54 -1.64 2.50 1.27
CA ILE A 54 -2.95 2.60 0.63
C ILE A 54 -3.02 3.94 -0.11
N ALA A 55 -3.33 3.94 -1.40
CA ALA A 55 -3.35 5.15 -2.23
C ALA A 55 -4.32 6.24 -1.72
N HIS A 56 -5.43 5.82 -1.10
CA HIS A 56 -6.45 6.73 -0.55
C HIS A 56 -6.08 7.35 0.81
N VAL A 57 -4.97 6.92 1.43
CA VAL A 57 -4.50 7.44 2.73
C VAL A 57 -3.35 8.43 2.52
N ASN A 58 -3.51 9.37 1.59
CA ASN A 58 -2.68 10.56 1.56
C ASN A 58 -3.52 11.79 1.92
N LYS A 59 -3.96 11.85 3.19
CA LYS A 59 -4.29 13.15 3.80
C LYS A 59 -2.97 13.88 4.02
N VAL A 60 -2.56 14.67 3.03
CA VAL A 60 -1.64 15.77 3.33
C VAL A 60 -2.44 16.79 4.14
N GLU A 61 -2.54 16.57 5.45
CA GLU A 61 -2.87 17.63 6.39
C GLU A 61 -1.66 18.58 6.39
N VAL A 62 -1.62 19.49 5.41
CA VAL A 62 -0.74 20.65 5.49
C VAL A 62 -1.30 21.47 6.65
N GLN A 63 -0.73 21.30 7.84
CA GLN A 63 -0.89 22.27 8.91
C GLN A 63 0.12 23.40 8.68
N PRO A 64 -0.26 24.56 8.14
CA PRO A 64 0.58 25.75 8.25
C PRO A 64 0.57 26.18 9.71
N LYS A 65 1.65 25.81 10.40
CA LYS A 65 2.30 26.39 11.61
C LYS A 65 1.44 27.35 12.44
N PRO A 66 1.26 27.10 13.76
CA PRO A 66 0.56 28.06 14.63
C PRO A 66 1.29 29.40 14.58
N SER A 67 0.55 30.47 14.30
CA SER A 67 1.10 31.83 14.37
C SER A 67 1.67 32.05 15.78
N LEU A 68 2.98 32.31 15.84
CA LEU A 68 3.64 32.79 17.04
C LEU A 68 3.09 34.18 17.35
N VAL A 69 1.97 34.25 18.06
CA VAL A 69 1.49 35.52 18.61
C VAL A 69 2.50 35.95 19.68
N PRO A 70 3.23 37.06 19.53
CA PRO A 70 4.12 37.50 20.58
C PRO A 70 3.28 37.99 21.75
N LYS A 71 3.25 37.21 22.84
CA LYS A 71 2.76 37.69 24.14
C LYS A 71 3.85 38.54 24.79
N LYS A 72 3.78 39.85 24.65
CA LYS A 72 4.35 40.87 25.56
C LYS A 72 3.63 42.20 25.29
N ARG A 73 3.28 43.03 26.28
CA ARG A 73 3.40 42.98 27.73
C ARG A 73 2.34 43.90 28.32
#